data_AF-A0ABD7S4E4-F1
#
_entry.id   AF-A0ABD7S4E4-F1
#
_cell.length_a   1.000
_cell.length_b   1.000
_cell.length_c   1.000
_cell.angle_alpha   90.00
_cell.angle_beta   90.00
_cell.angle_gamma   90.00
#
_symmetry.space_group_name_H-M   'P 1'
#
loop_
_entity.id
_entity.type
_entity.pdbx_description
1 polymer ?
#
loop_
_entity_poly.entity_id
_entity_poly.type
_entity_poly.pdbx_seq_one_letter_code
_entity_poly.pdbx_strand_id
1 'polypeptide(L)'
;MLDTCVWLDISSQKAELPMLAALEQLVQDGSIRILLPDLIRVEYERNKDRVIEATRKRLANEFRVVKSAVESFGGQGKDAALKALDDVNHRLPILSEATQGTVNRVLKLFETAHKIAVSDNAKIKAAERAIAKKAPFHKQKNSVADAVLAELFLEFKVARANEYETFRFVTHNVTDFSGKDHRQPHEDFADIFDGSASIFFNSTNSAIEDLLDLEEFHYENSFAWEDETRGLQEIMSAMDELFDKVWYNRHMNMIYHLDNGDIEVVPAGTNRYGNDVIHEDILSQAKVAAQRVREKYEDTGPWSDFEWGMLNGKLSALRWVLGDEWDMLDT
;
A
#
# COMPACT_ATOMS: atom_id res chain seq x y z
N MET A 1 23.33 -6.10 5.13
CA MET A 1 22.60 -6.01 6.41
C MET A 1 21.67 -4.82 6.32
N LEU A 2 20.38 -5.02 6.61
CA LEU A 2 19.38 -3.96 6.65
C LEU A 2 19.00 -3.75 8.11
N ASP A 3 18.98 -2.49 8.54
CA ASP A 3 18.60 -2.06 9.88
C ASP A 3 17.10 -2.34 10.16
N THR A 4 16.70 -2.39 11.43
CA THR A 4 15.32 -2.65 11.85
C THR A 4 14.35 -1.64 11.23
N CYS A 5 14.73 -0.35 11.20
CA CYS A 5 13.89 0.70 10.64
C CYS A 5 13.54 0.43 9.16
N VAL A 6 14.50 -0.07 8.38
CA VAL A 6 14.30 -0.39 6.96
C VAL A 6 13.29 -1.53 6.79
N TRP A 7 13.41 -2.60 7.58
CA TRP A 7 12.44 -3.70 7.53
C TRP A 7 11.02 -3.27 7.93
N LEU A 8 10.90 -2.39 8.93
CA LEU A 8 9.59 -1.86 9.35
C LEU A 8 8.98 -0.95 8.27
N ASP A 9 9.80 -0.15 7.59
CA ASP A 9 9.36 0.69 6.47
C ASP A 9 8.89 -0.16 5.28
N ILE A 10 9.70 -1.15 4.87
CA ILE A 10 9.33 -2.13 3.84
C ILE A 10 7.99 -2.80 4.16
N SER A 11 7.76 -3.11 5.45
CA SER A 11 6.53 -3.77 5.89
C SER A 11 5.30 -2.87 5.91
N SER A 12 5.47 -1.55 5.91
CA SER A 12 4.40 -0.57 6.19
C SER A 12 4.07 0.36 5.03
N GLN A 13 4.97 0.49 4.07
CA GLN A 13 4.89 1.44 2.97
C GLN A 13 4.69 0.70 1.65
N LYS A 14 3.61 1.01 0.93
CA LYS A 14 3.34 0.41 -0.39
C LYS A 14 4.47 0.71 -1.39
N ALA A 15 5.08 1.90 -1.30
CA ALA A 15 6.18 2.31 -2.16
C ALA A 15 7.45 1.45 -2.04
N GLU A 16 7.61 0.70 -0.94
CA GLU A 16 8.77 -0.17 -0.71
C GLU A 16 8.54 -1.62 -1.21
N LEU A 17 7.33 -1.96 -1.67
CA LEU A 17 7.04 -3.28 -2.23
C LEU A 17 7.97 -3.63 -3.41
N PRO A 18 8.23 -2.73 -4.38
CA PRO A 18 9.33 -2.82 -5.35
C PRO A 18 10.64 -3.38 -4.79
N MET A 19 11.07 -2.81 -3.68
CA MET A 19 12.35 -3.17 -3.08
C MET A 19 12.30 -4.52 -2.39
N LEU A 20 11.16 -4.89 -1.80
CA LEU A 20 10.99 -6.20 -1.20
C LEU A 20 11.11 -7.33 -2.23
N ALA A 21 10.44 -7.24 -3.38
CA ALA A 21 10.56 -8.33 -4.35
C ALA A 21 11.92 -8.33 -5.08
N ALA A 22 12.56 -7.17 -5.26
CA ALA A 22 13.96 -7.14 -5.71
C ALA A 22 14.90 -7.85 -4.71
N LEU A 23 14.73 -7.62 -3.41
CA LEU A 23 15.47 -8.35 -2.36
C LEU A 23 15.17 -9.86 -2.40
N GLU A 24 13.91 -10.26 -2.57
CA GLU A 24 13.53 -11.67 -2.69
C GLU A 24 14.19 -12.34 -3.90
N GLN A 25 14.18 -11.70 -5.07
CA GLN A 25 14.82 -12.24 -6.26
C GLN A 25 16.34 -12.33 -6.09
N LEU A 26 16.99 -11.27 -5.60
CA LEU A 26 18.45 -11.28 -5.36
C LEU A 26 18.88 -12.39 -4.38
N VAL A 27 18.04 -12.71 -3.39
CA VAL A 27 18.29 -13.82 -2.46
C VAL A 27 18.02 -15.17 -3.13
N GLN A 28 16.93 -15.28 -3.90
CA GLN A 28 16.55 -16.51 -4.60
C GLN A 28 17.59 -16.94 -5.64
N ASP A 29 18.14 -15.99 -6.38
CA ASP A 29 19.17 -16.22 -7.39
C ASP A 29 20.56 -16.44 -6.78
N GLY A 30 20.69 -16.26 -5.46
CA GLY A 30 21.95 -16.42 -4.73
C GLY A 30 22.93 -15.27 -4.91
N SER A 31 22.53 -14.18 -5.57
CA SER A 31 23.33 -12.98 -5.81
C SER A 31 23.69 -12.25 -4.51
N ILE A 32 22.80 -12.29 -3.51
CA ILE A 32 23.06 -11.74 -2.18
C ILE A 32 22.71 -12.72 -1.06
N ARG A 33 23.31 -12.47 0.11
CA ARG A 33 22.90 -13.10 1.37
C ARG A 33 22.58 -12.04 2.41
N ILE A 34 21.38 -12.12 2.99
CA ILE A 34 20.97 -11.21 4.07
C ILE A 34 21.71 -11.59 5.35
N LEU A 35 22.44 -10.65 5.94
CA LEU A 35 22.95 -10.74 7.31
C LEU A 35 21.86 -10.26 8.28
N LEU A 36 21.45 -11.12 9.22
CA LEU A 36 20.38 -10.83 10.18
C LEU A 36 20.87 -11.01 11.63
N PRO A 37 21.29 -9.91 12.28
CA PRO A 37 21.52 -9.90 13.71
C PRO A 37 20.26 -10.22 14.53
N ASP A 38 20.43 -10.95 15.63
CA ASP A 38 19.35 -11.22 16.58
C ASP A 38 18.71 -9.94 17.13
N LEU A 39 19.49 -8.86 17.27
CA LEU A 39 18.99 -7.56 17.70
C LEU A 39 17.90 -7.03 16.75
N ILE A 40 18.17 -7.05 15.44
CA ILE A 40 17.20 -6.63 14.41
C ILE A 40 15.97 -7.55 14.42
N ARG A 41 16.18 -8.87 14.46
CA ARG A 41 15.08 -9.85 14.47
C ARG A 41 14.15 -9.64 15.66
N VAL A 42 14.70 -9.49 16.87
CA VAL A 42 13.92 -9.30 18.10
C VAL A 42 13.18 -7.95 18.09
N GLU A 43 13.85 -6.89 17.62
CA GLU A 43 13.24 -5.57 17.54
C GLU A 43 12.11 -5.51 16.50
N TYR A 44 12.30 -6.15 15.33
CA TYR A 44 11.28 -6.27 14.31
C TYR A 44 10.06 -7.07 14.84
N GLU A 45 10.29 -8.24 15.44
CA GLU A 45 9.22 -9.09 15.97
C GLU A 45 8.38 -8.39 17.04
N ARG A 46 9.01 -7.53 17.85
CA ARG A 46 8.32 -6.72 18.86
C ARG A 46 7.46 -5.61 18.25
N ASN A 47 7.81 -5.11 17.08
CA ASN A 47 7.17 -3.93 16.47
C ASN A 47 6.25 -4.25 15.28
N LYS A 48 6.33 -5.44 14.67
CA LYS A 48 5.54 -5.81 13.48
C LYS A 48 4.02 -5.61 13.65
N ASP A 49 3.46 -6.00 14.80
CA ASP A 49 2.01 -5.89 15.05
C ASP A 49 1.59 -4.43 15.20
N ARG A 50 2.46 -3.63 15.82
CA ARG A 50 2.27 -2.17 15.92
C ARG A 50 2.32 -1.50 14.55
N VAL A 51 3.16 -1.98 13.64
CA VAL A 51 3.25 -1.46 12.27
C VAL A 51 1.97 -1.73 11.49
N ILE A 52 1.43 -2.94 11.60
CA ILE A 52 0.14 -3.30 10.98
C ILE A 52 -0.97 -2.37 11.51
N GLU A 53 -1.06 -2.21 12.83
CA GLU A 53 -2.06 -1.35 13.46
C GLU A 53 -1.84 0.15 13.14
N ALA A 54 -0.60 0.61 13.02
CA ALA A 54 -0.28 1.98 12.63
C ALA A 54 -0.69 2.27 11.19
N THR A 55 -0.46 1.32 10.28
CA THR A 55 -0.88 1.40 8.88
C THR A 55 -2.40 1.48 8.78
N ARG A 56 -3.10 0.62 9.55
CA ARG A 56 -4.57 0.66 9.67
C ARG A 56 -5.06 2.02 10.16
N LYS A 57 -4.45 2.58 11.20
CA LYS A 57 -4.79 3.91 11.73
C LYS A 57 -4.51 5.03 10.73
N ARG A 58 -3.41 4.95 9.98
CA ARG A 58 -3.06 5.93 8.93
C ARG A 58 -4.13 5.95 7.85
N LEU A 59 -4.48 4.78 7.31
CA LEU A 59 -5.56 4.64 6.33
C LEU A 59 -6.88 5.19 6.88
N ALA A 60 -7.26 4.81 8.10
CA ALA A 60 -8.46 5.33 8.75
C ALA A 60 -8.48 6.87 8.89
N ASN A 61 -7.32 7.47 9.21
CA ASN A 61 -7.20 8.93 9.29
C ASN A 61 -7.28 9.60 7.91
N GLU A 62 -6.65 9.03 6.88
CA GLU A 62 -6.77 9.50 5.50
C GLU A 62 -8.24 9.49 5.06
N PHE A 63 -8.98 8.41 5.36
CA PHE A 63 -10.43 8.36 5.14
C PHE A 63 -11.18 9.45 5.89
N ARG A 64 -10.82 9.69 7.16
CA ARG A 64 -11.46 10.75 7.96
C ARG A 64 -11.24 12.15 7.37
N VAL A 65 -10.05 12.41 6.83
CA VAL A 65 -9.72 13.68 6.16
C VAL A 65 -10.52 13.83 4.87
N VAL A 66 -10.59 12.79 4.04
CA VAL A 66 -11.41 12.76 2.82
C VAL A 66 -12.89 12.98 3.16
N LYS A 67 -13.40 12.29 4.18
CA LYS A 67 -14.76 12.49 4.69
C LYS A 67 -15.02 13.94 5.10
N SER A 68 -14.13 14.53 5.90
CA SER A 68 -14.26 15.92 6.35
C SER A 68 -14.20 16.94 5.20
N ALA A 69 -13.39 16.67 4.16
CA ALA A 69 -13.36 17.48 2.95
C ALA A 69 -14.68 17.40 2.17
N VAL A 70 -15.23 16.20 1.99
CA VAL A 70 -16.56 15.99 1.38
C VAL A 70 -17.67 16.62 2.22
N GLU A 71 -17.57 16.58 3.55
CA GLU A 71 -18.51 17.26 4.45
C GLU A 71 -18.49 18.78 4.27
N SER A 72 -17.30 19.37 4.08
CA SER A 72 -17.08 20.82 4.04
C SER A 72 -17.33 21.43 2.66
N PHE A 73 -17.06 20.68 1.58
CA PHE A 73 -17.09 21.17 0.20
C PHE A 73 -18.06 20.41 -0.70
N GLY A 74 -18.75 19.38 -0.20
CA GLY A 74 -19.70 18.57 -0.96
C GLY A 74 -20.96 19.35 -1.34
N GLY A 75 -21.24 19.44 -2.64
CA GLY A 75 -22.46 20.01 -3.22
C GLY A 75 -23.63 19.01 -3.23
N GLN A 76 -24.48 19.07 -4.28
CA GLN A 76 -25.53 18.07 -4.49
C GLN A 76 -24.89 16.69 -4.74
N GLY A 77 -25.07 15.74 -3.81
CA GLY A 77 -24.42 14.43 -3.82
C GLY A 77 -23.62 14.10 -2.54
N LYS A 78 -23.47 15.07 -1.63
CA LYS A 78 -22.77 14.91 -0.35
C LYS A 78 -23.20 13.68 0.44
N ASP A 79 -24.49 13.45 0.62
CA ASP A 79 -24.98 12.36 1.48
C ASP A 79 -24.70 10.97 0.88
N ALA A 80 -24.71 10.84 -0.44
CA ALA A 80 -24.32 9.62 -1.14
C ALA A 80 -22.80 9.37 -1.04
N ALA A 81 -21.99 10.42 -1.22
CA ALA A 81 -20.54 10.36 -1.07
C ALA A 81 -20.12 10.02 0.38
N LEU A 82 -20.83 10.55 1.39
CA LEU A 82 -20.58 10.21 2.79
C LEU A 82 -20.96 8.76 3.12
N LYS A 83 -22.06 8.25 2.56
CA LYS A 83 -22.43 6.83 2.69
C LYS A 83 -21.38 5.91 2.08
N ALA A 84 -20.91 6.20 0.87
CA ALA A 84 -19.86 5.44 0.22
C ALA A 84 -18.55 5.44 1.02
N LEU A 85 -18.19 6.58 1.63
CA LEU A 85 -17.03 6.68 2.51
C LEU A 85 -17.19 5.92 3.84
N ASP A 86 -18.41 5.88 4.40
CA ASP A 86 -18.68 5.11 5.61
C ASP A 86 -18.64 3.59 5.36
N ASP A 87 -19.14 3.11 4.22
CA ASP A 87 -19.02 1.70 3.82
C ASP A 87 -17.55 1.29 3.68
N VAL A 88 -16.72 2.13 3.05
CA VAL A 88 -15.28 1.90 2.96
C VAL A 88 -14.59 1.85 4.32
N ASN A 89 -15.01 2.69 5.27
CA ASN A 89 -14.47 2.68 6.64
C ASN A 89 -14.78 1.36 7.35
N HIS A 90 -15.93 0.74 7.07
CA HIS A 90 -16.26 -0.61 7.54
C HIS A 90 -15.40 -1.72 6.90
N ARG A 91 -14.77 -1.43 5.74
CA ARG A 91 -14.00 -2.37 4.91
C ARG A 91 -12.47 -2.25 5.10
N LEU A 92 -12.00 -1.25 5.85
CA LEU A 92 -10.59 -1.08 6.28
C LEU A 92 -9.91 -2.33 6.86
N PRO A 93 -10.58 -3.21 7.63
CA PRO A 93 -9.96 -4.45 8.11
C PRO A 93 -9.43 -5.34 6.97
N ILE A 94 -10.10 -5.37 5.82
CA ILE A 94 -9.71 -6.19 4.66
C ILE A 94 -8.44 -5.61 3.99
N LEU A 95 -8.30 -4.28 3.94
CA LEU A 95 -7.10 -3.61 3.41
C LEU A 95 -5.86 -3.82 4.31
N SER A 96 -6.04 -4.14 5.60
CA SER A 96 -4.92 -4.46 6.49
C SER A 96 -4.30 -5.85 6.23
N GLU A 97 -5.00 -6.73 5.50
CA GLU A 97 -4.49 -8.05 5.14
C GLU A 97 -3.29 -7.97 4.18
N ALA A 98 -3.24 -6.95 3.31
CA ALA A 98 -2.10 -6.72 2.44
C ALA A 98 -0.80 -6.43 3.22
N THR A 99 -0.90 -5.63 4.29
CA THR A 99 0.24 -5.35 5.20
C THR A 99 0.69 -6.62 5.93
N GLN A 100 -0.26 -7.46 6.34
CA GLN A 100 0.06 -8.77 6.91
C GLN A 100 0.80 -9.66 5.91
N GLY A 101 0.41 -9.62 4.63
CA GLY A 101 1.11 -10.30 3.53
C GLY A 101 2.56 -9.87 3.41
N THR A 102 2.83 -8.56 3.45
CA THR A 102 4.19 -8.01 3.40
C THR A 102 5.04 -8.42 4.61
N VAL A 103 4.47 -8.38 5.82
CA VAL A 103 5.16 -8.87 7.03
C VAL A 103 5.54 -10.33 6.88
N ASN A 104 4.63 -11.17 6.38
CA ASN A 104 4.91 -12.60 6.18
C ASN A 104 6.02 -12.83 5.15
N ARG A 105 6.10 -12.00 4.10
CA ARG A 105 7.20 -12.03 3.10
C ARG A 105 8.55 -11.69 3.72
N VAL A 106 8.62 -10.64 4.55
CA VAL A 106 9.84 -10.29 5.31
C VAL A 106 10.26 -11.43 6.24
N LEU A 107 9.32 -12.07 6.93
CA LEU A 107 9.63 -13.20 7.81
C LEU A 107 10.21 -14.41 7.04
N LYS A 108 9.74 -14.67 5.81
CA LYS A 108 10.34 -15.70 4.93
C LYS A 108 11.79 -15.36 4.57
N LEU A 109 12.11 -14.09 4.29
CA LEU A 109 13.50 -13.66 4.09
C LEU A 109 14.35 -13.88 5.35
N PHE A 110 13.77 -13.65 6.54
CA PHE A 110 14.48 -13.89 7.80
C PHE A 110 14.79 -15.37 8.03
N GLU A 111 13.99 -16.29 7.50
CA GLU A 111 14.23 -17.73 7.60
C GLU A 111 15.49 -18.15 6.83
N THR A 112 15.74 -17.57 5.65
CA THR A 112 16.88 -17.88 4.78
C THR A 112 18.14 -17.07 5.09
N ALA A 113 18.00 -15.97 5.85
CA ALA A 113 19.10 -15.09 6.22
C ALA A 113 20.21 -15.77 7.06
N HIS A 114 21.43 -15.23 6.95
CA HIS A 114 22.55 -15.58 7.82
C HIS A 114 22.38 -14.94 9.21
N LYS A 115 21.89 -15.72 10.16
CA LYS A 115 21.60 -15.27 11.53
C LYS A 115 22.88 -15.21 12.37
N ILE A 116 23.08 -14.09 13.06
CA ILE A 116 24.20 -13.93 13.99
C ILE A 116 23.75 -13.38 15.34
N ALA A 117 24.33 -13.91 16.41
CA ALA A 117 24.16 -13.37 17.75
C ALA A 117 25.03 -12.12 17.93
N VAL A 118 24.58 -11.20 18.78
CA VAL A 118 25.40 -10.03 19.16
C VAL A 118 26.57 -10.51 20.03
N SER A 119 27.79 -10.33 19.54
CA SER A 119 29.02 -10.66 20.27
C SER A 119 29.27 -9.69 21.44
N ASP A 120 29.98 -10.15 22.47
CA ASP A 120 30.42 -9.26 23.57
C ASP A 120 31.45 -8.25 23.08
N ASN A 121 32.26 -8.61 22.08
CA ASN A 121 33.20 -7.69 21.46
C ASN A 121 32.49 -6.51 20.78
N ALA A 122 31.43 -6.75 20.01
CA ALA A 122 30.62 -5.68 19.41
C ALA A 122 29.99 -4.75 20.47
N LYS A 123 29.53 -5.30 21.61
CA LYS A 123 29.02 -4.50 22.73
C LYS A 123 30.11 -3.63 23.36
N ILE A 124 31.30 -4.18 23.57
CA ILE A 124 32.45 -3.46 24.12
C ILE A 124 32.85 -2.32 23.17
N LYS A 125 32.96 -2.59 21.86
CA LYS A 125 33.29 -1.59 20.85
C LYS A 125 32.23 -0.49 20.73
N ALA A 126 30.95 -0.84 20.83
CA ALA A 126 29.88 0.14 20.88
C ALA A 126 29.96 1.05 22.12
N ALA A 127 30.32 0.49 23.29
CA ALA A 127 30.57 1.26 24.49
C ALA A 127 31.80 2.18 24.36
N GLU A 128 32.87 1.70 23.73
CA GLU A 128 34.06 2.51 23.42
C GLU A 128 33.69 3.72 22.52
N ARG A 129 32.85 3.50 21.49
CA ARG A 129 32.31 4.60 20.68
C ARG A 129 31.56 5.63 21.51
N ALA A 130 30.71 5.17 22.44
CA ALA A 130 29.96 6.06 23.34
C ALA A 130 30.88 6.91 24.23
N ILE A 131 31.90 6.28 24.84
CA ILE A 131 32.89 6.97 25.68
C ILE A 131 33.65 8.02 24.86
N ALA A 132 34.04 7.66 23.64
CA ALA A 132 34.73 8.56 22.72
C ALA A 132 33.81 9.61 22.05
N LYS A 133 32.50 9.55 22.30
CA LYS A 133 31.47 10.39 21.65
C LYS A 133 31.51 10.34 20.12
N LYS A 134 31.92 9.20 19.57
CA LYS A 134 31.89 8.94 18.12
C LYS A 134 30.49 8.57 17.67
N ALA A 135 30.17 8.80 16.40
CA ALA A 135 28.90 8.35 15.81
C ALA A 135 28.64 6.86 16.12
N PRO A 136 27.39 6.50 16.49
CA PRO A 136 26.17 7.31 16.47
C PRO A 136 25.93 8.21 17.71
N PHE A 137 26.90 8.37 18.62
CA PHE A 137 26.77 9.17 19.85
C PHE A 137 27.26 10.63 19.73
N HIS A 138 27.55 11.10 18.52
CA HIS A 138 27.89 12.51 18.24
C HIS A 138 26.72 13.46 18.53
N LYS A 139 25.50 12.92 18.69
CA LYS A 139 24.28 13.64 19.10
C LYS A 139 23.76 13.05 20.42
N GLN A 140 23.09 13.86 21.26
CA GLN A 140 22.67 13.51 22.63
C GLN A 140 21.53 12.46 22.74
N LYS A 141 21.56 11.38 21.94
CA LYS A 141 20.55 10.32 21.92
C LYS A 141 21.12 8.96 22.36
N ASN A 142 20.20 8.08 22.77
CA ASN A 142 20.47 6.71 23.20
C ASN A 142 20.61 5.77 21.98
N SER A 143 21.70 5.91 21.23
CA SER A 143 21.94 5.16 19.97
C SER A 143 22.82 3.92 20.19
N VAL A 144 22.64 3.23 21.33
CA VAL A 144 23.43 2.05 21.69
C VAL A 144 23.16 0.87 20.74
N ALA A 145 21.90 0.62 20.38
CA ALA A 145 21.54 -0.45 19.45
C ALA A 145 22.22 -0.23 18.09
N ASP A 146 22.10 0.98 17.55
CA ASP A 146 22.73 1.41 16.30
C ASP A 146 24.25 1.23 16.32
N ALA A 147 24.90 1.61 17.42
CA ALA A 147 26.35 1.42 17.59
C ALA A 147 26.73 -0.06 17.60
N VAL A 148 25.95 -0.89 18.30
CA VAL A 148 26.15 -2.34 18.34
C VAL A 148 25.97 -2.96 16.96
N LEU A 149 24.98 -2.53 16.17
CA LEU A 149 24.78 -3.01 14.81
C LEU A 149 25.95 -2.65 13.89
N ALA A 150 26.44 -1.41 13.96
CA ALA A 150 27.59 -0.97 13.17
C ALA A 150 28.85 -1.79 13.49
N GLU A 151 29.14 -2.00 14.78
CA GLU A 151 30.30 -2.78 15.22
C GLU A 151 30.18 -4.27 14.89
N LEU A 152 28.98 -4.84 15.04
CA LEU A 152 28.71 -6.23 14.66
C LEU A 152 28.88 -6.44 13.15
N PHE A 153 28.47 -5.47 12.34
CA PHE A 153 28.67 -5.49 10.89
C PHE A 153 30.16 -5.44 10.53
N LEU A 154 30.94 -4.56 11.18
CA LEU A 154 32.39 -4.52 10.99
C LEU A 154 33.04 -5.85 11.37
N GLU A 155 32.68 -6.42 12.54
CA GLU A 155 33.19 -7.71 13.00
C GLU A 155 32.90 -8.82 11.99
N PHE A 156 31.67 -8.89 11.46
CA PHE A 156 31.29 -9.85 10.44
C PHE A 156 32.08 -9.67 9.14
N LYS A 157 32.19 -8.42 8.65
CA LYS A 157 32.98 -8.08 7.45
C LYS A 157 34.41 -8.58 7.58
N VAL A 158 35.09 -8.26 8.68
CA VAL A 158 36.49 -8.64 8.90
C VAL A 158 36.64 -10.16 8.99
N ALA A 159 35.75 -10.85 9.69
CA ALA A 159 35.81 -12.30 9.83
C ALA A 159 35.54 -13.05 8.51
N ARG A 160 34.84 -12.43 7.56
CA ARG A 160 34.32 -13.05 6.34
C ARG A 160 34.78 -12.36 5.05
N ALA A 161 35.84 -11.56 5.12
CA ALA A 161 36.32 -10.75 3.99
C ALA A 161 36.68 -11.56 2.74
N ASN A 162 36.98 -12.86 2.88
CA ASN A 162 37.30 -13.75 1.76
C ASN A 162 36.08 -14.55 1.25
N GLU A 163 34.91 -14.45 1.91
CA GLU A 163 33.69 -15.18 1.54
C GLU A 163 32.74 -14.34 0.67
N TYR A 164 32.86 -13.02 0.72
CA TYR A 164 31.99 -12.09 -0.01
C TYR A 164 32.83 -10.98 -0.64
N GLU A 165 32.49 -10.57 -1.86
CA GLU A 165 33.20 -9.51 -2.57
C GLU A 165 32.91 -8.12 -1.97
N THR A 166 31.66 -7.87 -1.62
CA THR A 166 31.18 -6.56 -1.14
C THR A 166 30.12 -6.72 -0.05
N PHE A 167 30.05 -5.74 0.85
CA PHE A 167 29.16 -5.71 2.00
C PHE A 167 28.38 -4.40 2.00
N ARG A 168 27.07 -4.48 2.26
CA ARG A 168 26.17 -3.31 2.26
C ARG A 168 25.51 -3.16 3.62
N PHE A 169 25.51 -1.95 4.16
CA PHE A 169 24.79 -1.56 5.36
C PHE A 169 23.71 -0.55 4.96
N VAL A 170 22.44 -0.86 5.23
CA VAL A 170 21.31 -0.02 4.86
C VAL A 170 20.56 0.41 6.12
N THR A 171 20.40 1.72 6.32
CA THR A 171 19.60 2.29 7.42
C THR A 171 18.92 3.58 6.98
N HIS A 172 17.70 3.83 7.46
CA HIS A 172 17.02 5.12 7.28
C HIS A 172 17.37 6.13 8.39
N ASN A 173 18.18 5.75 9.39
CA ASN A 173 18.62 6.65 10.47
C ASN A 173 19.77 7.57 10.01
N VAL A 174 19.43 8.48 9.10
CA VAL A 174 20.33 9.50 8.55
C VAL A 174 20.93 10.38 9.64
N THR A 175 20.21 10.63 10.73
CA THR A 175 20.69 11.53 11.79
C THR A 175 21.91 10.97 12.51
N ASP A 176 21.97 9.66 12.68
CA ASP A 176 22.98 9.01 13.50
C ASP A 176 24.09 8.36 12.65
N PHE A 177 23.81 8.04 11.39
CA PHE A 177 24.77 7.37 10.51
C PHE A 177 25.39 8.27 9.44
N SER A 178 24.73 9.35 9.03
CA SER A 178 25.21 10.15 7.90
C SER A 178 26.04 11.36 8.32
N GLY A 179 26.90 11.80 7.40
CA GLY A 179 27.67 13.04 7.50
C GLY A 179 26.87 14.29 7.13
N LYS A 180 27.57 15.33 6.67
CA LYS A 180 26.94 16.57 6.18
C LYS A 180 26.07 16.32 4.95
N ASP A 181 26.57 15.50 4.02
CA ASP A 181 25.75 14.90 2.98
C ASP A 181 25.13 13.63 3.54
N HIS A 182 23.80 13.58 3.54
CA HIS A 182 23.03 12.46 4.08
C HIS A 182 23.24 11.14 3.33
N ARG A 183 23.77 11.19 2.11
CA ARG A 183 24.14 10.02 1.30
C ARG A 183 25.49 9.43 1.68
N GLN A 184 26.33 10.19 2.38
CA GLN A 184 27.65 9.76 2.82
C GLN A 184 27.62 9.38 4.29
N PRO A 185 28.33 8.31 4.69
CA PRO A 185 28.44 7.96 6.09
C PRO A 185 29.18 9.04 6.88
N HIS A 186 28.91 9.13 8.18
CA HIS A 186 29.67 9.99 9.07
C HIS A 186 31.15 9.57 9.12
N GLU A 187 32.06 10.53 9.25
CA GLU A 187 33.52 10.29 9.20
C GLU A 187 34.01 9.28 10.25
N ASP A 188 33.34 9.21 11.42
CA ASP A 188 33.60 8.21 12.47
C ASP A 188 33.35 6.75 12.05
N PHE A 189 32.74 6.52 10.89
CA PHE A 189 32.52 5.21 10.32
C PHE A 189 33.45 4.90 9.15
N ALA A 190 34.49 5.71 8.89
CA ALA A 190 35.45 5.46 7.81
C ALA A 190 36.12 4.08 7.89
N ASP A 191 36.35 3.55 9.10
CA ASP A 191 36.91 2.21 9.30
C ASP A 191 35.91 1.09 8.96
N ILE A 192 34.61 1.42 8.95
CA ILE A 192 33.51 0.50 8.65
C ILE A 192 33.19 0.54 7.16
N PHE A 193 32.99 1.74 6.60
CA PHE A 193 32.56 1.98 5.22
C PHE A 193 33.69 2.61 4.42
N ASP A 194 34.33 1.78 3.58
CA ASP A 194 35.46 2.17 2.73
C ASP A 194 35.02 2.60 1.32
N GLY A 195 33.73 2.48 0.99
CA GLY A 195 33.16 2.87 -0.31
C GLY A 195 33.47 1.91 -1.46
N SER A 196 34.13 0.78 -1.19
CA SER A 196 34.48 -0.22 -2.19
C SER A 196 34.00 -1.62 -1.77
N ALA A 197 34.65 -2.21 -0.78
CA ALA A 197 34.25 -3.49 -0.20
C ALA A 197 33.11 -3.34 0.81
N SER A 198 32.94 -2.16 1.40
CA SER A 198 31.91 -1.88 2.41
C SER A 198 31.21 -0.56 2.13
N ILE A 199 29.92 -0.64 1.81
CA ILE A 199 29.14 0.47 1.28
C ILE A 199 27.96 0.77 2.21
N PHE A 200 27.76 2.06 2.46
CA PHE A 200 26.65 2.60 3.25
C PHE A 200 25.55 3.10 2.32
N PHE A 201 24.30 2.77 2.63
CA PHE A 201 23.12 3.32 1.98
C PHE A 201 22.12 3.84 3.00
N ASN A 202 21.55 5.01 2.70
CA ASN A 202 20.51 5.64 3.51
C ASN A 202 19.08 5.36 3.02
N SER A 203 18.93 4.56 1.97
CA SER A 203 17.65 4.15 1.40
C SER A 203 17.76 2.75 0.79
N THR A 204 16.66 2.00 0.80
CA THR A 204 16.60 0.68 0.16
C THR A 204 16.84 0.79 -1.36
N ASN A 205 16.19 1.75 -2.03
CA ASN A 205 16.32 1.94 -3.48
C ASN A 205 17.76 2.06 -3.94
N SER A 206 18.56 2.95 -3.32
CA SER A 206 19.96 3.12 -3.72
C SER A 206 20.80 1.87 -3.47
N ALA A 207 20.48 1.08 -2.45
CA ALA A 207 21.19 -0.16 -2.17
C ALA A 207 20.89 -1.26 -3.21
N ILE A 208 19.67 -1.28 -3.75
CA ILE A 208 19.27 -2.23 -4.80
C ILE A 208 19.79 -1.81 -6.17
N GLU A 209 19.74 -0.51 -6.50
CA GLU A 209 20.32 0.03 -7.75
C GLU A 209 21.83 -0.27 -7.90
N ASP A 210 22.54 -0.36 -6.77
CA ASP A 210 23.95 -0.75 -6.75
C ASP A 210 24.19 -2.25 -7.04
N LEU A 211 23.14 -3.07 -6.99
CA LEU A 211 23.19 -4.52 -7.18
C LEU A 211 22.59 -4.97 -8.52
N LEU A 212 21.62 -4.23 -9.05
CA LEU A 212 20.94 -4.53 -10.31
C LEU A 212 20.40 -3.23 -10.93
N ASP A 213 20.16 -3.25 -12.23
CA ASP A 213 19.46 -2.17 -12.93
C ASP A 213 17.98 -2.25 -12.58
N LEU A 214 17.49 -1.28 -11.79
CA LEU A 214 16.10 -1.29 -11.33
C LEU A 214 15.12 -1.13 -12.50
N GLU A 215 15.44 -0.34 -13.53
CA GLU A 215 14.57 -0.12 -14.67
C GLU A 215 14.41 -1.40 -15.49
N GLU A 216 15.51 -2.08 -15.78
CA GLU A 216 15.51 -3.39 -16.47
C GLU A 216 14.74 -4.43 -15.65
N PHE A 217 15.03 -4.50 -14.35
CA PHE A 217 14.34 -5.42 -13.44
C PHE A 217 12.83 -5.14 -13.38
N HIS A 218 12.41 -3.87 -13.35
CA HIS A 218 11.01 -3.48 -13.39
C HIS A 218 10.34 -3.91 -14.69
N TYR A 219 11.03 -3.77 -15.82
CA TYR A 219 10.53 -4.19 -17.12
C TYR A 219 10.38 -5.72 -17.22
N GLU A 220 11.40 -6.47 -16.84
CA GLU A 220 11.40 -7.94 -16.88
C GLU A 220 10.36 -8.55 -15.93
N ASN A 221 10.19 -7.94 -14.76
CA ASN A 221 9.25 -8.42 -13.75
C ASN A 221 7.90 -7.68 -13.78
N SER A 222 7.62 -6.86 -14.80
CA SER A 222 6.41 -6.02 -14.87
C SER A 222 5.12 -6.82 -14.63
N PHE A 223 5.05 -8.08 -15.09
CA PHE A 223 3.91 -8.96 -14.84
C PHE A 223 3.77 -9.42 -13.38
N ALA A 224 4.88 -9.54 -12.63
CA ALA A 224 4.86 -9.84 -11.20
C ALA A 224 4.60 -8.59 -10.35
N TRP A 225 4.89 -7.39 -10.89
CA TRP A 225 4.60 -6.09 -10.29
C TRP A 225 3.19 -5.58 -10.61
N GLU A 226 2.53 -6.10 -11.65
CA GLU A 226 1.14 -5.79 -12.02
C GLU A 226 0.09 -6.34 -11.05
N ASP A 227 0.49 -7.16 -10.07
CA ASP A 227 -0.33 -7.51 -8.90
C ASP A 227 -0.50 -6.33 -7.92
N GLU A 228 -0.27 -5.10 -8.39
CA GLU A 228 -0.87 -3.92 -7.80
C GLU A 228 -2.39 -4.02 -7.92
N THR A 229 -3.01 -4.51 -6.85
CA THR A 229 -4.44 -4.31 -6.60
C THR A 229 -4.81 -2.87 -6.94
N ARG A 230 -5.84 -2.69 -7.78
CA ARG A 230 -6.31 -1.36 -8.18
C ARG A 230 -6.53 -0.48 -6.95
N GLY A 231 -6.09 0.77 -7.03
CA GLY A 231 -6.26 1.72 -5.94
C GLY A 231 -7.75 1.89 -5.63
N LEU A 232 -8.11 2.07 -4.36
CA LEU A 232 -9.52 2.15 -3.98
C LEU A 232 -10.28 3.26 -4.73
N GLN A 233 -9.64 4.41 -4.97
CA GLN A 233 -10.24 5.50 -5.73
C GLN A 233 -10.59 5.08 -7.17
N GLU A 234 -9.75 4.28 -7.80
CA GLU A 234 -9.98 3.74 -9.15
C GLU A 234 -11.14 2.74 -9.13
N ILE A 235 -11.15 1.82 -8.15
CA ILE A 235 -12.24 0.86 -7.93
C ILE A 235 -13.58 1.59 -7.73
N MET A 236 -13.61 2.62 -6.87
CA MET A 236 -14.82 3.41 -6.60
C MET A 236 -15.28 4.18 -7.84
N SER A 237 -14.36 4.80 -8.57
CA SER A 237 -14.70 5.55 -9.79
C SER A 237 -15.30 4.65 -10.87
N ALA A 238 -14.71 3.46 -11.05
CA ALA A 238 -15.24 2.44 -11.96
C ALA A 238 -16.60 1.91 -11.50
N MET A 239 -16.79 1.72 -10.18
CA MET A 239 -18.07 1.29 -9.62
C MET A 239 -19.17 2.34 -9.81
N ASP A 240 -18.89 3.62 -9.58
CA ASP A 240 -19.84 4.72 -9.79
C ASP A 240 -20.28 4.83 -11.25
N GLU A 241 -19.35 4.67 -12.19
CA GLU A 241 -19.67 4.62 -13.61
C GLU A 241 -20.58 3.45 -13.96
N LEU A 242 -20.23 2.25 -13.50
CA LEU A 242 -21.04 1.06 -13.75
C LEU A 242 -22.42 1.16 -13.11
N PHE A 243 -22.51 1.72 -11.91
CA PHE A 243 -23.77 1.98 -11.22
C PHE A 243 -24.68 2.89 -12.04
N ASP A 244 -24.16 4.05 -12.46
CA ASP A 244 -24.93 5.03 -13.24
C ASP A 244 -25.41 4.42 -14.57
N LYS A 245 -24.54 3.64 -15.25
CA LYS A 245 -24.89 2.96 -16.51
C LYS A 245 -25.95 1.88 -16.32
N VAL A 246 -25.83 1.07 -15.27
CA VAL A 246 -26.81 0.03 -14.93
C VAL A 246 -28.15 0.66 -14.58
N TRP A 247 -28.15 1.71 -13.75
CA TRP A 247 -29.35 2.47 -13.42
C TRP A 247 -30.01 3.07 -14.67
N TYR A 248 -29.21 3.72 -15.53
CA TYR A 248 -29.71 4.36 -16.74
C TYR A 248 -30.34 3.36 -17.72
N ASN A 249 -29.75 2.17 -17.90
CA ASN A 249 -30.38 1.13 -18.71
C ASN A 249 -31.77 0.76 -18.19
N ARG A 250 -31.88 0.53 -16.87
CA ARG A 250 -33.15 0.18 -16.21
C ARG A 250 -34.17 1.30 -16.34
N HIS A 251 -33.74 2.55 -16.19
CA HIS A 251 -34.57 3.72 -16.44
C HIS A 251 -35.10 3.74 -17.88
N MET A 252 -34.25 3.50 -18.88
CA MET A 252 -34.68 3.48 -20.28
C MET A 252 -35.65 2.33 -20.58
N ASN A 253 -35.47 1.15 -19.96
CA ASN A 253 -36.43 0.05 -20.05
C ASN A 253 -37.78 0.42 -19.42
N MET A 254 -37.77 1.12 -18.27
CA MET A 254 -38.99 1.63 -17.65
C MET A 254 -39.71 2.66 -18.55
N ILE A 255 -38.98 3.56 -19.21
CA ILE A 255 -39.55 4.50 -20.19
C ILE A 255 -40.18 3.74 -21.37
N TYR A 256 -39.53 2.69 -21.87
CA TYR A 256 -40.10 1.85 -22.92
C TYR A 256 -41.45 1.22 -22.50
N HIS A 257 -41.54 0.69 -21.28
CA HIS A 257 -42.79 0.14 -20.74
C HIS A 257 -43.87 1.20 -20.49
N LEU A 258 -43.49 2.42 -20.10
CA LEU A 258 -44.40 3.56 -20.02
C LEU A 258 -44.98 3.91 -21.40
N ASP A 259 -44.13 3.99 -22.43
CA ASP A 259 -44.54 4.32 -23.80
C ASP A 259 -45.46 3.26 -24.41
N ASN A 260 -45.33 1.99 -23.99
CA ASN A 260 -46.20 0.89 -24.40
C ASN A 260 -47.49 0.76 -23.56
N GLY A 261 -47.60 1.51 -22.46
CA GLY A 261 -48.76 1.47 -21.55
C GLY A 261 -48.74 0.30 -20.54
N ASP A 262 -47.61 -0.38 -20.36
CA ASP A 262 -47.44 -1.42 -19.34
C ASP A 262 -47.29 -0.84 -17.92
N ILE A 263 -46.83 0.41 -17.82
CA ILE A 263 -46.69 1.17 -16.58
C ILE A 263 -47.58 2.41 -16.66
N GLU A 264 -48.36 2.67 -15.61
CA GLU A 264 -49.24 3.82 -15.49
C GLU A 264 -48.58 4.95 -14.70
N VAL A 265 -48.65 6.19 -15.19
CA VAL A 265 -48.24 7.37 -14.41
C VAL A 265 -49.41 7.84 -13.55
N VAL A 266 -49.22 7.83 -12.22
CA VAL A 266 -50.23 8.28 -11.26
C VAL A 266 -49.86 9.62 -10.63
N PRO A 267 -50.84 10.44 -10.19
CA PRO A 267 -50.57 11.68 -9.49
C PRO A 267 -49.74 11.48 -8.22
N ALA A 268 -48.89 12.45 -7.90
CA ALA A 268 -48.11 12.45 -6.66
C ALA A 268 -49.00 12.31 -5.42
N GLY A 269 -48.59 11.47 -4.46
CA GLY A 269 -49.33 11.22 -3.22
C GLY A 269 -50.48 10.20 -3.35
N THR A 270 -50.65 9.57 -4.51
CA THR A 270 -51.60 8.46 -4.68
C THR A 270 -51.14 7.24 -3.89
N ASN A 271 -51.99 6.65 -3.05
CA ASN A 271 -51.64 5.46 -2.26
C ASN A 271 -51.75 4.16 -3.08
N ARG A 272 -50.98 4.08 -4.18
CA ARG A 272 -50.87 2.92 -5.07
C ARG A 272 -49.39 2.68 -5.41
N TYR A 273 -48.95 1.44 -5.26
CA TYR A 273 -47.56 1.02 -5.46
C TYR A 273 -47.54 -0.34 -6.16
N GLY A 274 -46.54 -0.57 -7.00
CA GLY A 274 -46.41 -1.79 -7.80
C GLY A 274 -45.42 -1.59 -8.94
N ASN A 275 -45.13 -2.66 -9.67
CA ASN A 275 -44.25 -2.61 -10.84
C ASN A 275 -44.95 -2.00 -12.07
N ASP A 276 -46.28 -1.89 -12.04
CA ASP A 276 -47.16 -1.35 -13.07
C ASP A 276 -47.47 0.14 -12.88
N VAL A 277 -46.85 0.82 -11.89
CA VAL A 277 -47.18 2.20 -11.53
C VAL A 277 -45.93 3.03 -11.21
N ILE A 278 -45.89 4.27 -11.69
CA ILE A 278 -44.91 5.28 -11.25
C ILE A 278 -45.60 6.59 -10.90
N HIS A 279 -45.14 7.27 -9.86
CA HIS A 279 -45.69 8.57 -9.46
C HIS A 279 -45.07 9.70 -10.28
N GLU A 280 -45.85 10.71 -10.63
CA GLU A 280 -45.45 11.82 -11.51
C GLU A 280 -44.19 12.56 -11.00
N ASP A 281 -44.10 12.80 -9.70
CA ASP A 281 -42.97 13.47 -9.06
C ASP A 281 -41.69 12.61 -9.11
N ILE A 282 -41.82 11.29 -8.92
CA ILE A 282 -40.71 10.34 -9.06
C ILE A 282 -40.23 10.29 -10.51
N LEU A 283 -41.15 10.19 -11.47
CA LEU A 283 -40.83 10.17 -12.90
C LEU A 283 -40.10 11.45 -13.33
N SER A 284 -40.56 12.61 -12.84
CA SER A 284 -39.94 13.91 -13.13
C SER A 284 -38.49 13.97 -12.62
N GLN A 285 -38.25 13.52 -11.39
CA GLN A 285 -36.89 13.44 -10.83
C GLN A 285 -36.00 12.44 -11.57
N ALA A 286 -36.55 11.27 -11.91
CA ALA A 286 -35.84 10.25 -12.66
C ALA A 286 -35.40 10.74 -14.05
N LYS A 287 -36.24 11.52 -14.76
CA LYS A 287 -35.87 12.14 -16.05
C LYS A 287 -34.69 13.11 -15.91
N VAL A 288 -34.66 13.92 -14.85
CA VAL A 288 -33.54 14.82 -14.57
C VAL A 288 -32.26 14.04 -14.27
N ALA A 289 -32.36 12.97 -13.47
CA ALA A 289 -31.22 12.11 -13.17
C ALA A 289 -30.69 11.40 -14.43
N ALA A 290 -31.58 10.88 -15.29
CA ALA A 290 -31.20 10.27 -16.56
C ALA A 290 -30.47 11.23 -17.49
N GLN A 291 -30.92 12.49 -17.57
CA GLN A 291 -30.23 13.51 -18.35
C GLN A 291 -28.80 13.76 -17.84
N ARG A 292 -28.61 13.81 -16.50
CA ARG A 292 -27.27 13.97 -15.90
C ARG A 292 -26.35 12.80 -16.25
N VAL A 293 -26.84 11.56 -16.20
CA VAL A 293 -26.04 10.37 -16.56
C VAL A 293 -25.64 10.43 -18.04
N ARG A 294 -26.58 10.79 -18.91
CA ARG A 294 -26.35 10.94 -20.36
C ARG A 294 -25.33 12.02 -20.71
N GLU A 295 -25.28 13.10 -19.93
CA GLU A 295 -24.29 14.17 -20.09
C GLU A 295 -22.92 13.81 -19.49
N LYS A 296 -22.90 12.96 -18.46
CA LYS A 296 -21.67 12.58 -17.73
C LYS A 296 -20.82 11.55 -18.49
N TYR A 297 -21.43 10.65 -19.26
CA TYR A 297 -20.72 9.56 -19.94
C TYR A 297 -20.93 9.58 -21.46
N GLU A 298 -19.84 9.34 -22.19
CA GLU A 298 -19.87 9.27 -23.66
C GLU A 298 -20.71 8.09 -24.17
N ASP A 299 -20.62 6.94 -23.50
CA ASP A 299 -21.40 5.74 -23.80
C ASP A 299 -22.41 5.45 -22.68
N THR A 300 -23.69 5.44 -23.02
CA THR A 300 -24.80 5.04 -22.15
C THR A 300 -25.70 3.98 -22.83
N GLY A 301 -25.13 3.27 -23.81
CA GLY A 301 -25.82 2.25 -24.59
C GLY A 301 -26.53 2.80 -25.84
N PRO A 302 -27.40 2.00 -26.48
CA PRO A 302 -27.90 0.70 -26.03
C PRO A 302 -26.85 -0.41 -26.08
N TRP A 303 -26.95 -1.37 -25.17
CA TRP A 303 -26.04 -2.52 -25.05
C TRP A 303 -26.75 -3.82 -25.47
N SER A 304 -25.99 -4.76 -26.06
CA SER A 304 -26.45 -6.13 -26.29
C SER A 304 -26.61 -6.91 -24.97
N ASP A 305 -27.30 -8.06 -24.99
CA ASP A 305 -27.46 -8.92 -23.82
C ASP A 305 -26.11 -9.32 -23.19
N PHE A 306 -25.09 -9.53 -24.02
CA PHE A 306 -23.74 -9.86 -23.55
C PHE A 306 -23.08 -8.66 -22.84
N GLU A 307 -23.10 -7.49 -23.47
CA GLU A 307 -22.53 -6.27 -22.90
C GLU A 307 -23.25 -5.87 -21.61
N TRP A 308 -24.58 -6.03 -21.58
CA TRP A 308 -25.39 -5.82 -20.40
C TRP A 308 -25.03 -6.80 -19.27
N GLY A 309 -24.89 -8.09 -19.57
CA GLY A 309 -24.41 -9.09 -18.63
C GLY A 309 -23.00 -8.77 -18.10
N MET A 310 -22.12 -8.28 -18.96
CA MET A 310 -20.76 -7.86 -18.60
C MET A 310 -20.76 -6.65 -17.67
N LEU A 311 -21.59 -5.63 -17.91
CA LEU A 311 -21.72 -4.46 -17.04
C LEU A 311 -22.19 -4.85 -15.63
N ASN A 312 -23.22 -5.70 -15.55
CA ASN A 312 -23.72 -6.21 -14.26
C ASN A 312 -22.67 -7.09 -13.56
N GLY A 313 -21.98 -7.97 -14.30
CA GLY A 313 -20.93 -8.82 -13.76
C GLY A 313 -19.76 -8.02 -13.20
N LYS A 314 -19.32 -6.98 -13.91
CA LYS A 314 -18.29 -6.05 -13.43
C LYS A 314 -18.74 -5.30 -12.17
N LEU A 315 -19.96 -4.77 -12.15
CA LEU A 315 -20.52 -4.08 -10.98
C LEU A 315 -20.59 -5.02 -9.77
N SER A 316 -21.08 -6.25 -9.95
CA SER A 316 -21.13 -7.26 -8.89
C SER A 316 -19.75 -7.62 -8.39
N ALA A 317 -18.76 -7.77 -9.28
CA ALA A 317 -17.38 -8.10 -8.89
C ALA A 317 -16.76 -6.97 -8.06
N LEU A 318 -16.93 -5.71 -8.45
CA LEU A 318 -16.40 -4.57 -7.69
C LEU A 318 -17.10 -4.44 -6.32
N ARG A 319 -18.43 -4.61 -6.28
CA ARG A 319 -19.20 -4.64 -5.03
C ARG A 319 -18.77 -5.78 -4.11
N TRP A 320 -18.56 -6.97 -4.66
CA TRP A 320 -18.09 -8.13 -3.91
C TRP A 320 -16.67 -7.96 -3.37
N VAL A 321 -15.74 -7.42 -4.16
CA VAL A 321 -14.38 -7.07 -3.70
C VAL A 321 -14.43 -6.06 -2.55
N LEU A 322 -15.42 -5.17 -2.58
CA LEU A 322 -15.65 -4.24 -1.48
C LEU A 322 -16.44 -4.90 -0.33
N GLY A 323 -17.00 -6.09 -0.47
CA GLY A 323 -17.61 -6.85 0.63
C GLY A 323 -19.14 -6.88 0.64
N ASP A 324 -19.79 -6.53 -0.48
CA ASP A 324 -21.19 -6.90 -0.71
C ASP A 324 -21.31 -8.39 -1.10
N GLU A 325 -22.51 -8.96 -0.96
CA GLU A 325 -22.78 -10.30 -1.45
C GLU A 325 -22.81 -10.34 -3.00
N TRP A 326 -22.58 -11.53 -3.56
CA TRP A 326 -22.81 -11.76 -4.98
C TRP A 326 -24.25 -11.40 -5.36
N ASP A 327 -24.43 -10.90 -6.58
CA ASP A 327 -25.74 -10.51 -7.15
C ASP A 327 -26.38 -9.25 -6.52
N MET A 328 -25.70 -8.55 -5.61
CA MET A 328 -26.13 -7.23 -5.11
C MET A 328 -26.01 -6.18 -6.21
N LEU A 329 -27.04 -6.08 -7.05
CA LEU A 329 -27.11 -5.21 -8.22
C LEU A 329 -28.14 -4.09 -8.09
N ASP A 330 -28.59 -3.78 -6.87
CA ASP A 330 -29.52 -2.66 -6.64
C ASP A 330 -28.88 -1.34 -7.06
N THR A 331 -29.61 -0.57 -7.86
CA THR A 331 -29.20 0.74 -8.39
C THR A 331 -30.32 1.74 -8.30
#